data_AF-Q84HT4-F1
#
_entry.id   AF-Q84HT4-F1
#
_cell.length_a   1.000
_cell.length_b   1.000
_cell.length_c   1.000
_cell.angle_alpha   90.00
_cell.angle_beta   90.00
_cell.angle_gamma   90.00
#
_symmetry.space_group_name_H-M   'P 1'
#
loop_
_entity.id
_entity.type
_entity.pdbx_description
1 polymer ?
#
loop_
_entity_poly.entity_id
_entity_poly.type
_entity_poly.pdbx_seq_one_letter_code
_entity_poly.pdbx_strand_id
1 'polypeptide(L)'
;MQFEETGMKDASLSGADETNGRQSRYSSMLKSDLKALAISAIREHRRLLAADQAVYDEWAHASDDPSISGSVLQALQNEYISRQKKSENQQEELSEILDALGYVPDVLLENNE
;
A
#
# COMPACT_ATOMS: atom_id res chain seq x y z
N MET A 1 21.49 16.77 48.92
CA MET A 1 20.45 16.52 47.90
C MET A 1 20.79 15.15 47.30
N GLN A 2 20.51 14.08 48.05
CA GLN A 2 19.35 13.19 47.88
C GLN A 2 19.24 12.64 46.45
N PHE A 3 19.68 11.39 46.31
CA PHE A 3 19.39 10.51 45.18
C PHE A 3 17.95 10.03 45.33
N GLU A 4 17.12 10.24 44.32
CA GLU A 4 15.79 9.64 44.21
C GLU A 4 15.73 8.94 42.86
N GLU A 5 16.18 7.69 42.88
CA GLU A 5 15.96 6.69 41.84
C GLU A 5 14.49 6.26 41.95
N THR A 6 13.64 6.85 41.10
CA THR A 6 12.23 6.49 41.04
C THR A 6 12.03 5.44 39.96
N GLY A 7 11.79 4.21 40.44
CA GLY A 7 11.59 3.03 39.63
C GLY A 7 10.48 3.19 38.60
N MET A 8 10.84 2.95 37.34
CA MET A 8 9.89 2.67 36.27
C MET A 8 9.34 1.27 36.50
N LYS A 9 8.10 1.23 36.99
CA LYS A 9 7.30 0.02 37.15
C LYS A 9 7.02 -0.57 35.76
N ASP A 10 7.26 -1.87 35.64
CA ASP A 10 6.74 -2.71 34.57
C ASP A 10 5.23 -2.47 34.42
N ALA A 11 4.85 -1.75 33.38
CA ALA A 11 3.48 -1.64 32.93
C ALA A 11 3.39 -2.42 31.63
N SER A 12 3.06 -3.70 31.81
CA SER A 12 2.43 -4.63 30.88
C SER A 12 2.32 -4.16 29.42
N LEU A 13 2.99 -4.91 28.55
CA LEU A 13 2.54 -5.18 27.18
C LEU A 13 1.08 -5.66 27.23
N SER A 14 0.14 -4.73 27.28
CA SER A 14 -1.26 -5.02 27.01
C SER A 14 -1.37 -5.02 25.49
N GLY A 15 -1.16 -6.21 24.92
CA GLY A 15 -1.66 -6.52 23.59
C GLY A 15 -3.16 -6.28 23.59
N ALA A 16 -3.55 -5.05 23.26
CA ALA A 16 -4.89 -4.76 22.81
C ALA A 16 -4.93 -5.18 21.34
N ASP A 17 -5.08 -6.49 21.15
CA ASP A 17 -5.73 -7.06 19.98
C ASP A 17 -7.20 -6.61 20.04
N GLU A 18 -7.44 -5.30 19.89
CA GLU A 18 -8.73 -4.78 19.54
C GLU A 18 -8.89 -4.89 18.03
N THR A 19 -8.92 -6.13 17.52
CA THR A 19 -9.66 -6.45 16.30
C THR A 19 -11.14 -6.32 16.62
N ASN A 20 -11.58 -5.11 16.97
CA ASN A 20 -12.96 -4.79 17.19
C ASN A 20 -13.63 -4.70 15.80
N GLY A 21 -14.03 -5.87 15.31
CA GLY A 21 -15.32 -6.05 14.67
C GLY A 21 -15.61 -5.33 13.35
N ARG A 22 -14.62 -4.75 12.66
CA ARG A 22 -14.78 -4.57 11.21
C ARG A 22 -14.63 -5.95 10.57
N GLN A 23 -15.74 -6.69 10.54
CA GLN A 23 -15.84 -7.83 9.65
C GLN A 23 -15.55 -7.31 8.25
N SER A 24 -14.34 -7.61 7.77
CA SER A 24 -13.92 -7.32 6.41
C SER A 24 -15.01 -7.80 5.47
N ARG A 25 -15.34 -7.04 4.41
CA ARG A 25 -16.34 -7.45 3.41
C ARG A 25 -16.02 -8.82 2.78
N TYR A 26 -14.78 -9.27 2.95
CA TYR A 26 -14.22 -10.53 2.48
C TYR A 26 -14.41 -11.69 3.47
N SER A 27 -14.80 -11.47 4.72
CA SER A 27 -14.84 -12.51 5.77
C SER A 27 -15.85 -13.63 5.51
N SER A 28 -16.85 -13.40 4.65
CA SER A 28 -17.88 -14.38 4.29
C SER A 28 -17.61 -15.11 2.97
N MET A 29 -16.53 -14.77 2.25
CA MET A 29 -16.19 -15.40 0.98
C MET A 29 -15.53 -16.77 1.16
N LEU A 30 -15.68 -17.65 0.16
CA LEU A 30 -14.97 -18.92 0.13
C LEU A 30 -13.46 -18.68 -0.01
N LYS A 31 -12.65 -19.53 0.63
CA LYS A 31 -11.19 -19.44 0.59
C LYS A 31 -10.62 -19.51 -0.83
N SER A 32 -11.26 -20.27 -1.73
CA SER A 32 -10.91 -20.35 -3.16
C SER A 32 -11.08 -18.99 -3.85
N ASP A 33 -12.18 -18.32 -3.57
CA ASP A 33 -12.56 -17.07 -4.22
C ASP A 33 -11.68 -15.93 -3.68
N LEU A 34 -11.40 -15.93 -2.37
CA LEU A 34 -10.43 -15.02 -1.76
C LEU A 34 -9.03 -15.19 -2.35
N LYS A 35 -8.58 -16.43 -2.58
CA LYS A 35 -7.29 -16.68 -3.21
C LYS A 35 -7.25 -16.14 -4.64
N ALA A 36 -8.28 -16.38 -5.44
CA ALA A 36 -8.36 -15.87 -6.81
C ALA A 36 -8.36 -14.34 -6.83
N LEU A 37 -9.13 -13.72 -5.92
CA LEU A 37 -9.20 -12.27 -5.78
C LEU A 37 -7.84 -11.68 -5.34
N ALA A 38 -7.18 -12.28 -4.37
CA ALA A 38 -5.85 -11.87 -3.91
C ALA A 38 -4.81 -11.94 -5.03
N ILE A 39 -4.80 -13.01 -5.82
CA ILE A 39 -3.89 -13.15 -6.97
C ILE A 39 -4.13 -12.02 -7.98
N SER A 40 -5.40 -11.75 -8.32
CA SER A 40 -5.78 -10.66 -9.23
C SER A 40 -5.34 -9.29 -8.69
N ALA A 41 -5.63 -9.02 -7.41
CA ALA A 41 -5.28 -7.76 -6.76
C ALA A 41 -3.76 -7.56 -6.64
N ILE A 42 -2.97 -8.61 -6.40
CA ILE A 42 -1.50 -8.53 -6.42
C ILE A 42 -0.98 -8.19 -7.81
N ARG A 43 -1.55 -8.77 -8.87
CA ARG A 43 -1.16 -8.45 -10.25
C ARG A 43 -1.46 -6.99 -10.58
N GLU A 44 -2.64 -6.51 -10.23
CA GLU A 44 -3.00 -5.11 -10.43
C GLU A 44 -2.11 -4.16 -9.62
N HIS A 45 -1.80 -4.50 -8.36
CA HIS A 45 -0.87 -3.74 -7.53
C HIS A 45 0.49 -3.57 -8.20
N ARG A 46 1.07 -4.67 -8.70
CA ARG A 46 2.34 -4.64 -9.43
C ARG A 46 2.27 -3.80 -10.71
N ARG A 47 1.15 -3.89 -11.45
CA ARG A 47 0.92 -3.13 -12.68
C ARG A 47 0.82 -1.63 -12.39
N LEU A 48 0.09 -1.25 -11.34
CA LEU A 48 -0.03 0.13 -10.90
C LEU A 48 1.33 0.69 -10.45
N LEU A 49 2.06 -0.06 -9.64
CA LEU A 49 3.40 0.35 -9.19
C LEU A 49 4.34 0.61 -10.36
N ALA A 50 4.38 -0.27 -11.36
CA ALA A 50 5.21 -0.08 -12.55
C ALA A 50 4.78 1.16 -13.37
N ALA A 51 3.48 1.38 -13.54
CA ALA A 51 2.96 2.53 -14.27
C ALA A 51 3.20 3.85 -13.52
N ASP A 52 3.09 3.84 -12.20
CA ASP A 52 3.27 5.02 -11.36
C ASP A 52 4.76 5.39 -11.25
N GLN A 53 5.65 4.41 -11.19
CA GLN A 53 7.10 4.63 -11.23
C GLN A 53 7.51 5.35 -12.52
N ALA A 54 6.97 4.95 -13.68
CA ALA A 54 7.27 5.59 -14.96
C ALA A 54 6.89 7.08 -14.97
N VAL A 55 5.75 7.44 -14.38
CA VAL A 55 5.32 8.86 -14.28
C VAL A 55 6.19 9.63 -13.30
N TYR A 56 6.58 9.02 -12.18
CA TYR A 56 7.51 9.64 -11.25
C TYR A 56 8.87 9.92 -11.91
N ASP A 57 9.41 8.95 -12.65
CA ASP A 57 10.70 9.09 -13.33
C ASP A 57 10.64 10.21 -14.39
N GLU A 58 9.54 10.30 -15.15
CA GLU A 58 9.32 11.39 -16.11
C GLU A 58 9.21 12.75 -15.41
N TRP A 59 8.45 12.84 -14.31
CA TRP A 59 8.33 14.06 -13.53
C TRP A 59 9.67 14.49 -12.94
N ALA A 60 10.44 13.56 -12.38
CA ALA A 60 11.77 13.81 -11.84
C ALA A 60 12.71 14.34 -12.93
N HIS A 61 12.75 13.66 -14.08
CA HIS A 61 13.56 14.10 -15.22
C HIS A 61 13.17 15.49 -15.72
N ALA A 62 11.87 15.75 -15.87
CA ALA A 62 11.36 17.05 -16.30
C ALA A 62 11.69 18.16 -15.28
N SER A 63 11.67 17.83 -13.98
CA SER A 63 11.95 18.80 -12.91
C SER A 63 13.41 19.27 -12.87
N ASP A 64 14.33 18.43 -13.37
CA ASP A 64 15.75 18.75 -13.49
C ASP A 64 16.08 19.53 -14.79
N ASP A 65 15.15 19.60 -15.74
CA ASP A 65 15.32 20.30 -17.01
C ASP A 65 14.74 21.74 -16.96
N PRO A 66 15.60 22.79 -16.95
CA PRO A 66 15.16 24.18 -16.88
C PRO A 66 14.44 24.67 -18.15
N SER A 67 14.43 23.87 -19.23
CA SER A 67 13.69 24.18 -20.46
C SER A 67 12.21 23.81 -20.39
N ILE A 68 11.81 22.96 -19.43
CA ILE A 68 10.43 22.54 -19.24
C ILE A 68 9.62 23.65 -18.60
N SER A 69 8.42 23.91 -19.15
CA SER A 69 7.53 24.93 -18.59
C SER A 69 6.91 24.47 -17.27
N GLY A 70 6.70 25.42 -16.35
CA GLY A 70 6.03 25.13 -15.08
C GLY A 70 4.64 24.52 -15.23
N SER A 71 3.93 24.79 -16.32
CA SER A 71 2.63 24.16 -16.62
C SER A 71 2.73 22.66 -16.90
N VAL A 72 3.79 22.22 -17.59
CA VAL A 72 4.04 20.79 -17.85
C VAL A 72 4.44 20.09 -16.56
N LEU A 73 5.32 20.71 -15.76
CA LEU A 73 5.68 20.19 -14.43
C LEU A 73 4.46 20.03 -13.52
N GLN A 74 3.56 21.01 -13.50
CA GLN A 74 2.34 20.95 -12.70
C GLN A 74 1.40 19.82 -13.17
N ALA A 75 1.32 19.59 -14.48
CA ALA A 75 0.50 18.50 -15.03
C ALA A 75 1.04 17.12 -14.60
N LEU A 76 2.35 16.91 -14.71
CA LEU A 76 3.02 15.67 -14.26
C LEU A 76 2.86 15.46 -12.75
N GLN A 77 3.02 16.52 -11.95
CA GLN A 77 2.80 16.46 -10.50
C GLN A 77 1.34 16.07 -10.16
N ASN A 78 0.36 16.67 -10.83
CA ASN A 78 -1.05 16.35 -10.61
C ASN A 78 -1.38 14.91 -10.99
N GLU A 79 -0.81 14.43 -12.10
CA GLU A 79 -0.96 13.04 -12.52
C GLU A 79 -0.35 12.08 -11.48
N TYR A 80 0.87 12.35 -11.01
CA TYR A 80 1.52 11.58 -9.95
C TYR A 80 0.65 11.50 -8.69
N ILE A 81 0.14 12.63 -8.19
CA ILE A 81 -0.73 12.67 -7.00
C ILE A 81 -2.02 11.85 -7.22
N SER A 82 -2.64 11.98 -8.41
CA SER A 82 -3.87 11.23 -8.71
C SER A 82 -3.63 9.73 -8.75
N ARG A 83 -2.46 9.31 -9.25
CA ARG A 83 -2.06 7.91 -9.32
C ARG A 83 -1.72 7.35 -7.95
N GLN A 84 -0.96 8.09 -7.15
CA GLN A 84 -0.64 7.73 -5.78
C GLN A 84 -1.91 7.40 -4.97
N LYS A 85 -2.93 8.28 -5.04
CA LYS A 85 -4.20 8.05 -4.35
C LYS A 85 -4.92 6.79 -4.82
N LYS A 86 -4.87 6.48 -6.13
CA LYS A 86 -5.45 5.26 -6.67
C LYS A 86 -4.72 4.02 -6.17
N SER A 87 -3.40 4.06 -6.14
CA SER A 87 -2.54 2.95 -5.69
C SER A 87 -2.68 2.71 -4.19
N GLU A 88 -2.81 3.76 -3.37
CA GLU A 88 -3.12 3.65 -1.93
C GLU A 88 -4.46 2.94 -1.69
N ASN A 89 -5.53 3.37 -2.38
CA ASN A 89 -6.84 2.71 -2.27
C ASN A 89 -6.78 1.23 -2.70
N GLN A 90 -6.03 0.93 -3.75
CA GLN A 90 -5.89 -0.44 -4.25
C GLN A 90 -5.07 -1.30 -3.29
N GLN A 91 -4.04 -0.75 -2.66
CA GLN A 91 -3.24 -1.43 -1.66
C GLN A 91 -4.04 -1.68 -0.37
N GLU A 92 -4.89 -0.74 0.06
CA GLU A 92 -5.80 -0.92 1.19
C GLU A 92 -6.78 -2.08 0.93
N GLU A 93 -7.39 -2.12 -0.26
CA GLU A 93 -8.25 -3.23 -0.66
C GLU A 93 -7.49 -4.57 -0.68
N LEU A 94 -6.28 -4.60 -1.24
CA LEU A 94 -5.44 -5.80 -1.21
C LEU A 94 -5.13 -6.24 0.22
N SER A 95 -4.86 -5.31 1.14
CA SER A 95 -4.62 -5.62 2.55
C SER A 95 -5.84 -6.31 3.18
N GLU A 96 -7.04 -5.76 2.99
CA GLU A 96 -8.27 -6.35 3.52
C GLU A 96 -8.53 -7.77 2.99
N ILE A 97 -8.18 -8.02 1.72
CA ILE A 97 -8.30 -9.35 1.11
C ILE A 97 -7.28 -10.32 1.73
N LEU A 98 -6.04 -9.89 1.92
CA LEU A 98 -4.97 -10.71 2.50
C LEU A 98 -5.24 -11.05 3.96
N ASP A 99 -5.76 -10.11 4.74
CA ASP A 99 -6.18 -10.31 6.12
C ASP A 99 -7.29 -11.37 6.21
N ALA A 100 -8.28 -11.31 5.30
CA ALA A 100 -9.34 -12.32 5.24
C ALA A 100 -8.86 -13.69 4.73
N LEU A 101 -7.87 -13.71 3.83
CA LEU A 101 -7.27 -14.94 3.29
C LEU A 101 -6.36 -15.63 4.31
N GLY A 102 -5.69 -14.84 5.16
CA GLY A 102 -4.78 -15.27 6.23
C GLY A 102 -3.36 -15.62 5.77
N TYR A 103 -3.02 -15.36 4.51
CA TYR A 103 -1.67 -15.53 3.96
C TYR A 103 -1.53 -14.79 2.63
N VAL A 104 -0.30 -14.54 2.19
CA VAL A 104 0.01 -14.00 0.86
C VAL A 104 0.18 -15.15 -0.13
N PRO A 105 -0.64 -15.27 -1.19
CA PRO A 105 -0.50 -16.33 -2.18
C PRO A 105 0.67 -16.05 -3.12
N ASP A 106 1.30 -17.12 -3.61
CA ASP A 106 2.30 -17.00 -4.68
C ASP A 106 1.65 -16.51 -5.97
N VAL A 107 2.22 -15.45 -6.53
CA VAL A 107 1.82 -14.87 -7.80
C VAL A 107 3.04 -14.83 -8.71
N LEU A 108 3.04 -15.69 -9.72
CA LEU A 108 4.06 -15.67 -10.78
C LEU A 108 4.12 -14.27 -11.40
N LEU A 109 5.34 -13.80 -11.66
CA LEU A 109 5.54 -12.66 -12.54
C LEU A 109 5.03 -13.08 -13.91
N GLU A 110 4.09 -12.33 -14.48
CA GLU A 110 3.74 -12.56 -15.88
C GLU A 110 4.97 -12.16 -16.68
N ASN A 111 5.71 -13.16 -17.17
CA ASN A 111 6.77 -12.93 -18.14
C ASN A 111 6.07 -12.29 -19.34
N ASN A 112 6.43 -11.04 -19.64
CA ASN A 112 6.04 -10.40 -20.88
C ASN A 112 6.71 -11.18 -22.02
N GLU A 113 6.01 -12.18 -22.58
CA GLU A 113 6.32 -12.73 -23.91
C GLU A 113 5.93 -11.73 -25.00
#